data_AF-A0A183VBL0-F1
#
_entry.id   AF-A0A183VBL0-F1
#
_cell.length_a   1.000
_cell.length_b   1.000
_cell.length_c   1.000
_cell.angle_alpha   90.00
_cell.angle_beta   90.00
_cell.angle_gamma   90.00
#
_symmetry.space_group_name_H-M   'P 1'
#
loop_
_entity.id
_entity.type
_entity.pdbx_description
1 polymer ?
#
loop_
_entity_poly.entity_id
_entity_poly.type
_entity_poly.pdbx_seq_one_letter_code
_entity_poly.pdbx_strand_id
1 'polypeptide(L)'
;MQVVEAANQFNVVIIPIGGGTSVSNALECPSEEKRSICSLDMAIMDKILWIDDSNFLCRAQAGIIGQSLERQLNAKGYTCGHEPDSIEFSSLGGWVATRASGIVLLMYDI
;
A
#
# COMPACT_ATOMS: atom_id res chain seq x y z
N MET A 1 -14.80 13.93 12.08
CA MET A 1 -15.40 13.13 11.00
C MET A 1 -14.27 12.53 10.19
N GLN A 2 -14.22 11.21 10.07
CA GLN A 2 -13.20 10.50 9.29
C GLN A 2 -13.54 10.53 7.79
N VAL A 3 -12.55 10.33 6.91
CA VAL A 3 -12.72 10.47 5.44
C VAL A 3 -13.82 9.55 4.89
N VAL A 4 -13.86 8.29 5.34
CA VAL A 4 -14.85 7.30 4.88
C VAL A 4 -16.27 7.67 5.35
N GLU A 5 -16.41 8.16 6.57
CA GLU A 5 -17.70 8.65 7.11
C GLU A 5 -18.20 9.85 6.30
N ALA A 6 -17.31 10.81 6.01
CA ALA A 6 -17.63 11.96 5.19
C ALA A 6 -18.05 11.55 3.78
N ALA A 7 -17.31 10.65 3.15
CA ALA A 7 -17.65 10.17 1.81
C ALA A 7 -19.02 9.50 1.77
N ASN A 8 -19.36 8.72 2.79
CA ASN A 8 -20.68 8.13 2.92
C ASN A 8 -21.77 9.19 3.12
N GLN A 9 -21.53 10.20 3.98
CA GLN A 9 -22.48 11.29 4.24
C GLN A 9 -22.76 12.16 3.00
N PHE A 10 -21.71 12.46 2.21
CA PHE A 10 -21.79 13.37 1.06
C PHE A 10 -21.92 12.65 -0.28
N ASN A 11 -22.10 11.32 -0.28
CA ASN A 11 -22.21 10.49 -1.48
C ASN A 11 -21.02 10.67 -2.45
N VAL A 12 -19.80 10.55 -1.93
CA VAL A 12 -18.54 10.67 -2.66
C VAL A 12 -17.94 9.29 -2.89
N VAL A 13 -17.42 9.04 -4.08
CA VAL A 13 -16.65 7.83 -4.41
C VAL A 13 -15.23 7.99 -3.90
N ILE A 14 -14.68 6.96 -3.27
CA ILE A 14 -13.26 6.90 -2.91
C ILE A 14 -12.56 5.92 -3.84
N ILE A 15 -11.48 6.37 -4.48
CA ILE A 15 -10.50 5.50 -5.14
C ILE A 15 -9.19 5.64 -4.35
N PRO A 16 -8.80 4.64 -3.53
CA PRO A 16 -7.53 4.67 -2.83
C PRO A 16 -6.37 4.60 -3.82
N ILE A 17 -5.34 5.42 -3.61
CA ILE A 17 -4.10 5.35 -4.37
C ILE A 17 -2.91 5.21 -3.42
N GLY A 18 -2.06 4.24 -3.72
CA GLY A 18 -0.74 4.12 -3.12
C GLY A 18 0.32 4.60 -4.11
N GLY A 19 1.16 3.69 -4.58
CA GLY A 19 2.22 3.97 -5.54
C GLY A 19 1.85 4.38 -6.97
N GLY A 20 0.57 4.24 -7.35
CA GLY A 20 0.13 4.51 -8.73
C GLY A 20 0.61 3.51 -9.78
N THR A 21 1.18 2.35 -9.38
CA THR A 21 1.86 1.39 -10.28
C THR A 21 0.92 0.34 -10.90
N SER A 22 -0.39 0.56 -10.90
CA SER A 22 -1.35 -0.40 -11.47
C SER A 22 -1.17 -0.53 -12.99
N VAL A 23 -1.26 -1.76 -13.49
CA VAL A 23 -1.24 -2.10 -14.93
C VAL A 23 -2.57 -2.72 -15.41
N SER A 24 -3.63 -2.58 -14.62
CA SER A 24 -4.91 -3.26 -14.81
C SER A 24 -6.11 -2.31 -14.81
N ASN A 25 -5.88 -1.01 -15.04
CA ASN A 25 -6.87 0.06 -14.92
C ASN A 25 -7.54 0.17 -13.54
N ALA A 26 -6.93 -0.35 -12.46
CA ALA A 26 -7.54 -0.35 -11.13
C ALA A 26 -7.76 1.06 -10.55
N LEU A 27 -7.07 2.08 -11.10
CA LEU A 27 -7.18 3.48 -10.70
C LEU A 27 -8.03 4.31 -11.68
N GLU A 28 -8.56 3.69 -12.74
CA GLU A 28 -9.36 4.38 -13.74
C GLU A 28 -10.68 4.87 -13.11
N CYS A 29 -10.98 6.16 -13.30
CA CYS A 29 -12.25 6.74 -12.90
C CYS A 29 -13.31 6.34 -13.93
N PRO A 30 -14.40 5.64 -13.56
CA PRO A 30 -15.43 5.25 -14.52
C PRO A 30 -16.08 6.48 -15.18
N SER A 31 -16.18 6.50 -16.52
CA SER A 31 -16.72 7.63 -17.27
C SER A 31 -18.17 7.98 -16.92
N GLU A 32 -18.94 6.97 -16.52
CA GLU A 32 -20.36 7.10 -16.15
C GLU A 32 -20.58 7.47 -14.67
N GLU A 33 -19.52 7.62 -13.87
CA GLU A 33 -19.62 8.04 -12.48
C GLU A 33 -19.97 9.53 -12.39
N LYS A 34 -21.13 9.84 -11.80
CA LYS A 34 -21.67 11.20 -11.71
C LYS A 34 -21.38 11.87 -10.37
N ARG A 35 -21.00 11.09 -9.36
CA ARG A 35 -20.63 11.58 -8.03
C ARG A 35 -19.25 12.23 -8.06
N SER A 36 -18.95 13.04 -7.06
CA SER A 36 -17.58 13.47 -6.83
C SER A 36 -16.70 12.26 -6.52
N ILE A 37 -15.50 12.22 -7.13
CA ILE A 37 -14.51 11.17 -6.90
C ILE A 37 -13.37 11.78 -6.08
N CYS A 38 -13.06 11.14 -4.95
CA CYS A 38 -11.92 11.44 -4.09
C CYS A 38 -10.82 10.41 -4.37
N SER A 39 -9.69 10.89 -4.89
CA SER A 39 -8.44 10.12 -4.83
C SER A 39 -7.95 10.16 -3.39
N LEU A 40 -8.02 9.02 -2.69
CA LEU A 40 -7.54 8.91 -1.32
C LEU A 40 -6.09 8.45 -1.33
N ASP A 41 -5.20 9.44 -1.32
CA ASP A 41 -3.75 9.21 -1.31
C ASP A 41 -3.28 8.69 0.05
N MET A 42 -2.68 7.51 0.03
CA MET A 42 -2.17 6.81 1.21
C MET A 42 -0.72 7.17 1.55
N ALA A 43 0.00 7.93 0.71
CA ALA A 43 1.44 8.14 0.79
C ALA A 43 1.95 8.72 2.14
N ILE A 44 1.10 9.45 2.88
CA ILE A 44 1.45 9.98 4.21
C ILE A 44 1.26 8.98 5.36
N MET A 45 0.65 7.82 5.08
CA MET A 45 0.53 6.69 6.00
C MET A 45 1.71 5.73 5.77
N ASP A 46 2.93 6.18 6.06
CA ASP A 46 4.20 5.57 5.62
C ASP A 46 5.09 5.03 6.75
N LYS A 47 4.56 4.91 7.98
CA LYS A 47 5.37 4.55 9.16
C LYS A 47 5.33 3.06 9.47
N ILE A 48 6.46 2.50 9.90
CA ILE A 48 6.48 1.29 10.72
C ILE A 48 5.99 1.65 12.13
N LEU A 49 4.92 1.01 12.59
CA LEU A 49 4.31 1.24 13.90
C LEU A 49 5.00 0.43 14.99
N TRP A 50 5.35 -0.83 14.71
CA TRP A 50 6.13 -1.68 15.60
C TRP A 50 6.76 -2.86 14.85
N ILE A 51 7.78 -3.44 15.47
CA ILE A 51 8.42 -4.70 15.07
C ILE A 51 8.42 -5.60 16.31
N ASP A 52 8.03 -6.86 16.11
CA ASP A 52 8.04 -7.91 17.11
C ASP A 52 9.17 -8.88 16.80
N ASP A 53 10.27 -8.74 17.54
CA ASP A 53 11.50 -9.50 17.33
C ASP A 53 11.35 -10.99 17.68
N SER A 54 10.37 -11.34 18.52
CA SER A 54 10.15 -12.73 18.94
C SER A 54 9.35 -13.51 17.89
N ASN A 55 8.43 -12.84 17.20
CA ASN A 55 7.56 -13.44 16.20
C ASN A 55 7.95 -13.13 14.76
N PHE A 56 8.99 -12.31 14.55
CA PHE A 56 9.41 -11.80 13.24
C PHE A 56 8.28 -11.13 12.47
N LEU A 57 7.48 -10.32 13.17
CA LEU A 57 6.36 -9.58 12.58
C LEU A 57 6.62 -8.07 12.58
N CYS A 58 6.15 -7.41 11.53
CA CYS A 58 6.17 -5.96 11.42
C CYS A 58 4.75 -5.45 11.16
N ARG A 59 4.35 -4.40 11.90
CA ARG A 59 3.14 -3.64 11.57
C ARG A 59 3.55 -2.31 10.98
N ALA A 60 3.24 -2.11 9.71
CA ALA A 60 3.45 -0.84 9.03
C ALA A 60 2.12 -0.27 8.52
N GLN A 61 2.11 1.03 8.27
CA GLN A 61 1.00 1.70 7.64
C GLN A 61 0.98 1.40 6.13
N ALA A 62 -0.23 1.35 5.55
CA ALA A 62 -0.44 0.82 4.20
C ALA A 62 0.21 1.64 3.07
N GLY A 63 0.52 2.91 3.30
CA GLY A 63 1.14 3.79 2.31
C GLY A 63 2.65 3.65 2.20
N ILE A 64 3.30 2.91 3.09
CA ILE A 64 4.75 2.75 3.04
C ILE A 64 5.19 2.13 1.71
N ILE A 65 6.10 2.80 1.02
CA ILE A 65 6.71 2.31 -0.21
C ILE A 65 7.67 1.17 0.12
N GLY A 66 7.69 0.13 -0.71
CA GLY A 66 8.51 -1.05 -0.47
C GLY A 66 9.99 -0.75 -0.24
N GLN A 67 10.59 0.13 -1.03
CA GLN A 67 11.98 0.57 -0.83
C GLN A 67 12.18 1.27 0.54
N SER A 68 11.19 2.01 1.04
CA SER A 68 11.23 2.65 2.36
C SER A 68 11.04 1.63 3.49
N LEU A 69 10.14 0.67 3.31
CA LEU A 69 9.91 -0.44 4.24
C LEU A 69 11.20 -1.24 4.42
N GLU A 70 11.82 -1.68 3.32
CA GLU A 70 13.09 -2.42 3.36
C GLU A 70 14.18 -1.58 4.02
N ARG A 71 14.38 -0.32 3.62
CA ARG A 71 15.38 0.56 4.25
C ARG A 71 15.23 0.63 5.77
N GLN A 72 14.00 0.79 6.28
CA GLN A 72 13.73 0.90 7.70
C GLN A 72 13.90 -0.44 8.45
N LEU A 73 13.50 -1.56 7.83
CA LEU A 73 13.72 -2.90 8.38
C LEU A 73 15.21 -3.27 8.39
N ASN A 74 15.93 -2.98 7.31
CA ASN A 74 17.34 -3.30 7.13
C ASN A 74 18.21 -2.55 8.15
N ALA A 75 17.85 -1.30 8.47
CA ALA A 75 18.50 -0.54 9.54
C ALA A 75 18.42 -1.21 10.93
N LYS A 76 17.51 -2.18 11.10
CA LYS A 76 17.31 -2.97 12.32
C LYS A 76 17.71 -4.44 12.15
N GLY A 77 18.28 -4.82 11.00
CA GLY A 77 18.71 -6.20 10.71
C GLY A 77 17.59 -7.13 10.21
N TYR A 78 16.46 -6.58 9.76
CA TYR A 78 15.32 -7.35 9.23
C TYR A 78 15.09 -7.07 7.74
N THR A 79 14.33 -7.94 7.08
CA THR A 79 13.80 -7.73 5.72
C THR A 79 12.39 -8.33 5.62
N CYS A 80 11.55 -7.75 4.78
CA CYS A 80 10.28 -8.38 4.38
C CYS A 80 10.51 -9.37 3.23
N GLY A 81 11.52 -9.14 2.39
CA GLY A 81 11.82 -9.99 1.22
C GLY A 81 10.81 -9.93 0.08
N HIS A 82 9.76 -9.10 0.20
CA HIS A 82 8.75 -8.90 -0.84
C HIS A 82 9.21 -7.82 -1.82
N GLU A 83 9.84 -8.26 -2.92
CA GLU A 83 10.49 -7.40 -3.90
C GLU A 83 9.83 -7.48 -5.29
N PRO A 84 8.68 -6.82 -5.51
CA PRO A 84 8.12 -6.67 -6.86
C PRO A 84 8.98 -5.70 -7.68
N ASP A 85 8.97 -5.83 -9.01
CA ASP A 85 9.74 -4.94 -9.91
C ASP A 85 9.40 -3.44 -9.74
N SER A 86 8.24 -3.14 -9.17
CA SER A 86 7.78 -1.78 -8.87
C SER A 86 8.08 -1.35 -7.43
N ILE A 87 8.94 -2.04 -6.67
CA ILE A 87 9.22 -1.79 -5.23
C ILE A 87 9.60 -0.34 -4.90
N GLU A 88 10.20 0.39 -5.85
CA GLU A 88 10.60 1.79 -5.69
C GLU A 88 9.41 2.75 -5.56
N PHE A 89 8.23 2.35 -6.02
CA PHE A 89 7.04 3.19 -6.05
C PHE A 89 5.80 2.52 -5.46
N SER A 90 5.71 1.19 -5.54
CA SER A 90 4.56 0.44 -5.05
C SER A 90 4.55 0.38 -3.51
N SER A 91 3.35 0.51 -2.96
CA SER A 91 3.10 0.60 -1.52
C SER A 91 2.59 -0.74 -0.96
N LEU A 92 2.86 -1.01 0.31
CA LEU A 92 2.40 -2.20 1.04
C LEU A 92 0.89 -2.49 0.86
N GLY A 93 0.03 -1.48 0.99
CA GLY A 93 -1.42 -1.62 0.82
C GLY A 93 -1.82 -1.98 -0.61
N GLY A 94 -1.05 -1.51 -1.59
CA GLY A 94 -1.20 -1.87 -3.00
C GLY A 94 -0.90 -3.35 -3.24
N TRP A 95 0.19 -3.86 -2.65
CA TRP A 95 0.56 -5.29 -2.75
C TRP A 95 -0.54 -6.21 -2.24
N VAL A 96 -1.11 -5.88 -1.07
CA VAL A 96 -2.23 -6.61 -0.49
C VAL A 96 -3.46 -6.55 -1.40
N ALA A 97 -3.82 -5.36 -1.89
CA ALA A 97 -4.99 -5.16 -2.75
C ALA A 97 -4.90 -5.92 -4.09
N THR A 98 -3.69 -6.09 -4.63
CA THR A 98 -3.48 -6.71 -5.94
C THR A 98 -2.92 -8.13 -5.88
N ARG A 99 -2.66 -8.68 -4.68
CA ARG A 99 -1.93 -9.95 -4.50
C ARG A 99 -0.60 -9.94 -5.28
N ALA A 100 0.18 -8.87 -5.10
CA ALA A 100 1.47 -8.73 -5.78
C ALA A 100 2.41 -9.90 -5.44
N SER A 101 3.35 -10.19 -6.32
CA SER A 101 4.39 -11.20 -6.13
C SER A 101 5.77 -10.55 -6.28
N GLY A 102 6.73 -10.96 -5.46
CA GLY A 102 8.12 -10.50 -5.55
C GLY A 102 9.06 -11.53 -6.21
N ILE A 103 10.25 -11.09 -6.62
CA ILE A 103 11.25 -11.95 -7.28
C ILE A 103 11.86 -13.00 -6.34
N VAL A 104 11.86 -12.75 -5.02
CA VAL A 104 12.41 -13.64 -3.98
C VAL A 104 11.34 -14.54 -3.34
N LEU A 105 10.21 -14.73 -4.03
CA LEU A 105 9.05 -15.52 -3.56
C LEU A 105 9.39 -16.90 -3.00
N LEU A 106 10.38 -17.58 -3.59
CA LEU A 106 10.75 -18.93 -3.19
C LEU A 106 11.35 -19.00 -1.77
N MET A 107 11.81 -17.87 -1.24
CA MET A 107 12.35 -17.77 0.13
C MET A 107 11.36 -17.11 1.10
N TYR A 108 10.46 -16.25 0.62
CA TYR A 108 9.63 -15.37 1.47
C TYR A 108 8.12 -15.47 1.19
N ASP A 109 7.69 -16.41 0.35
CA ASP A 109 6.32 -16.58 -0.14
C ASP A 109 5.75 -15.33 -0.84
N ILE A 110 4.47 -15.40 -1.26
CA ILE A 110 3.71 -14.30 -1.88
C ILE A 110 3.33 -13.25 -0.85
#